data_AF-A0A9L0S9G4-F1
#
_entry.id   AF-A0A9L0S9G4-F1
#
_cell.length_a   1.000
_cell.length_b   1.000
_cell.length_c   1.000
_cell.angle_alpha   90.00
_cell.angle_beta   90.00
_cell.angle_gamma   90.00
#
_symmetry.space_group_name_H-M   'P 1'
#
loop_
_entity.id
_entity.type
_entity.pdbx_description
1 polymer ?
#
loop_
_entity_poly.entity_id
_entity_poly.type
_entity_poly.pdbx_seq_one_letter_code
_entity_poly.pdbx_strand_id
1 'polypeptide(L)'
;MDDIFTQCREGNAVAVRLWLDNTENDLNQGGCRELSSLSELHGQNLGGGIERSALKLSGVPYGWRIEDRCGLLWAEALSTSGERQEISLEKSAGVSQIMQGYLGYNKDDHGFSPLHWACREGRSAVVEMLIMRGARINVMNRGDDTPLHLAASHGHRDIVQKLLQYKADINAVNEHGNVPLHYACFWGQDQVAEDLVANGALVSICNKYGEMPVDKAKAPLRELLRERAEKMGQNLNRIPYKDTFWKGTTRTRPRNGTLNKHSGIDFKQLNFLAKLNENHSGELWKGRWQGNDIVVKVLKVRDWSTRKSRDFNEECPRLRIFSHPNVLPVLGACQSPPAPHPTLITHWMPYGSLYNVLHEGTNFVVDQSQAVKFALDMARGMAFLHTLEPLIPRHALNSRSVMIDEDMTARISMADVKFSFQCPGRMYAPAWVAPEALQKKPEDTNRRSADMWSFAVLLWELVTREVPFADLSNMEIGMKVALEGLRPTIPPGISPHVCKLMKICMNEDPAKRPKFDMIVPILEKMQDK
;
A
#
# COMPACT_ATOMS: atom_id res chain seq x y z
N MET A 1 -18.30 -0.92 -38.74
CA MET A 1 -17.12 -0.33 -38.10
C MET A 1 -17.34 1.16 -38.09
N ASP A 2 -17.97 1.68 -37.05
CA ASP A 2 -17.99 3.12 -36.86
C ASP A 2 -16.65 3.52 -36.26
N ASP A 3 -15.95 4.36 -37.00
CA ASP A 3 -14.62 4.86 -36.68
C ASP A 3 -14.60 5.51 -35.29
N ILE A 4 -13.53 5.30 -34.53
CA ILE A 4 -13.33 5.91 -33.19
C ILE A 4 -13.41 7.44 -33.27
N PHE A 5 -13.12 8.00 -34.46
CA PHE A 5 -13.26 9.41 -34.78
C PHE A 5 -14.73 9.87 -34.80
N THR A 6 -15.69 9.01 -35.16
CA THR A 6 -17.12 9.35 -35.16
C THR A 6 -17.65 9.47 -33.73
N GLN A 7 -17.27 8.55 -32.83
CA GLN A 7 -17.68 8.60 -31.41
C GLN A 7 -17.07 9.79 -30.65
N CYS A 8 -15.82 10.15 -30.93
CA CYS A 8 -15.20 11.36 -30.38
C CYS A 8 -15.88 12.66 -30.87
N ARG A 9 -16.47 12.65 -32.07
CA ARG A 9 -17.15 13.80 -32.68
C ARG A 9 -18.52 14.08 -32.07
N GLU A 10 -19.16 13.06 -31.51
CA GLU A 10 -20.47 13.12 -30.85
C GLU A 10 -20.41 13.60 -29.38
N GLY A 11 -19.22 13.97 -28.88
CA GLY A 11 -19.06 14.48 -27.51
C GLY A 11 -19.07 13.40 -26.43
N ASN A 12 -19.08 12.11 -26.82
CA ASN A 12 -18.92 11.00 -25.89
C ASN A 12 -17.46 10.93 -25.44
N ALA A 13 -17.19 11.20 -24.15
CA ALA A 13 -15.87 11.10 -23.57
C ALA A 13 -15.45 9.62 -23.45
N VAL A 14 -14.95 9.03 -24.55
CA VAL A 14 -14.34 7.71 -24.53
C VAL A 14 -12.92 7.85 -23.98
N ALA A 15 -12.64 7.22 -22.84
CA ALA A 15 -11.26 7.10 -22.36
C ALA A 15 -10.50 6.15 -23.29
N VAL A 16 -9.85 6.68 -24.32
CA VAL A 16 -9.00 5.88 -25.22
C VAL A 16 -7.78 5.40 -24.43
N ARG A 17 -7.83 4.15 -23.97
CA ARG A 17 -6.66 3.44 -23.43
C ARG A 17 -5.87 2.86 -24.60
N LEU A 18 -4.54 2.83 -24.48
CA LEU A 18 -3.68 2.13 -25.43
C LEU A 18 -3.49 0.71 -24.93
N TRP A 19 -3.97 -0.24 -25.72
CA TRP A 19 -3.94 -1.68 -25.43
C TRP A 19 -2.79 -2.23 -26.26
N LEU A 20 -1.82 -2.87 -25.60
CA LEU A 20 -0.60 -3.30 -26.27
C LEU A 20 -0.69 -4.80 -26.55
N ASP A 21 -0.59 -5.16 -27.83
CA ASP A 21 -0.55 -6.55 -28.30
C ASP A 21 0.78 -7.23 -27.94
N ASN A 22 1.87 -6.46 -27.91
CA ASN A 22 3.14 -6.98 -27.40
C ASN A 22 3.13 -6.96 -25.86
N THR A 23 2.94 -8.14 -25.28
CA THR A 23 2.97 -8.41 -23.83
C THR A 23 4.33 -8.86 -23.32
N GLU A 24 5.33 -9.08 -24.18
CA GLU A 24 6.75 -9.25 -23.77
C GLU A 24 7.18 -8.09 -22.88
N ASN A 25 6.49 -6.97 -23.06
CA ASN A 25 6.63 -5.70 -22.39
C ASN A 25 6.09 -5.63 -20.95
N ASP A 26 5.45 -6.67 -20.42
CA ASP A 26 5.05 -6.73 -19.02
C ASP A 26 6.02 -7.62 -18.24
N LEU A 27 6.72 -7.06 -17.26
CA LEU A 27 7.56 -7.82 -16.30
C LEU A 27 6.82 -8.95 -15.56
N ASN A 28 5.49 -8.97 -15.64
CA ASN A 28 4.66 -10.04 -15.10
C ASN A 28 4.57 -11.26 -16.04
N GLN A 29 5.19 -11.20 -17.23
CA GLN A 29 5.55 -12.38 -17.99
C GLN A 29 6.80 -12.99 -17.38
N GLY A 30 6.63 -14.08 -16.65
CA GLY A 30 7.69 -14.81 -15.98
C GLY A 30 7.40 -16.30 -16.01
N GLY A 31 7.14 -16.83 -17.21
CA GLY A 31 7.26 -18.26 -17.46
C GLY A 31 8.72 -18.66 -17.47
N CYS A 32 9.07 -19.67 -16.67
CA CYS A 32 10.35 -20.37 -16.74
C CYS A 32 10.53 -20.89 -18.18
N ARG A 33 11.25 -20.15 -19.03
CA ARG A 33 11.85 -20.74 -20.21
C ARG A 33 13.16 -21.38 -19.79
N GLU A 34 13.14 -22.69 -19.51
CA GLU A 34 14.33 -23.48 -19.76
C GLU A 34 14.59 -23.41 -21.27
N LEU A 35 15.65 -22.70 -21.66
CA LEU A 35 16.10 -22.64 -23.04
C LEU A 35 16.73 -24.00 -23.40
N SER A 36 15.90 -24.97 -23.81
CA SER A 36 16.37 -26.12 -24.56
C SER A 36 16.36 -25.78 -26.05
N SER A 37 17.55 -25.47 -26.57
CA SER A 37 18.05 -25.70 -27.94
C SER A 37 17.22 -25.28 -29.18
N LEU A 38 17.82 -24.32 -29.90
CA LEU A 38 18.16 -24.31 -31.34
C LEU A 38 17.09 -24.28 -32.46
N SER A 39 17.25 -23.21 -33.26
CA SER A 39 17.26 -23.12 -34.73
C SER A 39 15.97 -23.16 -35.55
N GLU A 40 15.95 -22.26 -36.56
CA GLU A 40 15.01 -22.13 -37.69
C GLU A 40 13.72 -21.32 -37.37
N LEU A 41 13.34 -20.24 -38.07
CA LEU A 41 13.41 -20.00 -39.51
C LEU A 41 13.68 -18.52 -39.89
N HIS A 42 14.31 -18.40 -41.05
CA HIS A 42 14.62 -17.17 -41.77
C HIS A 42 13.38 -16.35 -42.19
N GLY A 43 13.56 -15.03 -42.15
CA GLY A 43 13.30 -14.11 -43.26
C GLY A 43 11.92 -14.08 -43.90
N GLN A 44 11.19 -12.98 -43.68
CA GLN A 44 10.50 -12.29 -44.77
C GLN A 44 10.42 -10.78 -44.50
N ASN A 45 11.06 -10.02 -45.38
CA ASN A 45 10.85 -8.60 -45.61
C ASN A 45 9.39 -8.35 -46.01
N LEU A 46 8.72 -7.41 -45.35
CA LEU A 46 7.74 -6.54 -46.02
C LEU A 46 7.95 -5.11 -45.52
N GLY A 47 8.42 -4.27 -46.45
CA GLY A 47 8.52 -2.83 -46.26
C GLY A 47 7.15 -2.17 -46.31
N GLY A 48 7.04 -1.05 -45.59
CA GLY A 48 5.90 -0.14 -45.61
C GLY A 48 6.22 1.04 -44.71
N GLY A 49 6.21 2.24 -45.29
CA GLY A 49 6.90 3.42 -44.77
C GLY A 49 6.38 3.99 -43.45
N ILE A 50 7.31 4.50 -42.64
CA ILE A 50 7.02 5.39 -41.53
C ILE A 50 7.04 6.83 -42.08
N GLU A 51 5.87 7.36 -42.43
CA GLU A 51 5.74 8.81 -42.62
C GLU A 51 5.78 9.50 -41.25
N ARG A 52 6.85 10.24 -41.03
CA ARG A 52 6.93 11.29 -40.01
C ARG A 52 6.12 12.50 -40.51
N SER A 53 4.93 12.72 -39.96
CA SER A 53 4.23 14.00 -40.11
C SER A 53 4.36 14.81 -38.82
N ALA A 54 5.29 15.76 -38.86
CA ALA A 54 5.31 16.91 -38.00
C ALA A 54 4.13 17.82 -38.36
N LEU A 55 3.36 18.28 -37.38
CA LEU A 55 2.45 19.41 -37.54
C LEU A 55 2.61 20.37 -36.36
N LYS A 56 3.29 21.48 -36.66
CA LYS A 56 3.12 22.78 -35.98
C LYS A 56 1.67 23.22 -36.16
N LEU A 57 1.07 23.80 -35.12
CA LEU A 57 0.20 24.96 -35.29
C LEU A 57 0.32 25.88 -34.07
N SER A 58 0.67 27.12 -34.42
CA SER A 58 0.82 28.33 -33.63
C SER A 58 -0.53 28.92 -33.21
N GLY A 59 -0.57 29.56 -32.04
CA GLY A 59 -1.67 30.45 -31.66
C GLY A 59 -1.72 30.73 -30.16
N VAL A 60 -0.89 31.68 -29.70
CA VAL A 60 -1.05 32.31 -28.38
C VAL A 60 -1.68 33.67 -28.62
N PRO A 61 -2.68 34.06 -27.81
CA PRO A 61 -2.49 35.30 -27.06
C PRO A 61 -2.82 35.15 -25.57
N TYR A 62 -1.84 35.60 -24.77
CA TYR A 62 -1.86 36.18 -23.43
C TYR A 62 -3.01 35.90 -22.45
N GLY A 63 -2.62 35.40 -21.27
CA GLY A 63 -3.37 35.50 -20.03
C GLY A 63 -2.70 34.72 -18.90
N TRP A 64 -1.65 35.27 -18.29
CA TRP A 64 -1.10 34.73 -17.05
C TRP A 64 -2.07 34.98 -15.89
N ARG A 65 -2.42 33.93 -15.15
CA ARG A 65 -2.70 34.05 -13.71
C ARG A 65 -2.32 32.77 -12.99
N ILE A 66 -1.20 32.82 -12.28
CA ILE A 66 -0.88 31.92 -11.17
C ILE A 66 -1.65 32.49 -9.97
N GLU A 67 -2.65 31.78 -9.48
CA GLU A 67 -3.12 31.92 -8.10
C GLU A 67 -3.40 30.53 -7.54
N ASP A 68 -2.56 30.15 -6.57
CA ASP A 68 -2.88 29.20 -5.53
C ASP A 68 -4.21 29.57 -4.87
N ARG A 69 -5.11 28.60 -4.70
CA ARG A 69 -5.83 28.37 -3.43
C ARG A 69 -6.75 27.16 -3.45
N CYS A 70 -6.67 26.40 -2.37
CA CYS A 70 -7.61 25.39 -1.91
C CYS A 70 -9.06 25.91 -1.80
N GLY A 71 -10.03 25.01 -1.93
CA GLY A 71 -11.44 25.21 -1.51
C GLY A 71 -12.36 24.22 -2.23
N LEU A 72 -12.66 23.06 -1.66
CA LEU A 72 -13.82 22.75 -0.82
C LEU A 72 -15.17 22.83 -1.55
N LEU A 73 -15.80 21.66 -1.62
CA LEU A 73 -17.21 21.43 -1.94
C LEU A 73 -18.14 22.29 -1.09
N TRP A 74 -19.21 22.80 -1.71
CA TRP A 74 -20.50 22.95 -1.04
C TRP A 74 -21.35 21.73 -1.37
N ALA A 75 -21.82 21.03 -0.34
CA ALA A 75 -22.96 20.14 -0.42
C ALA A 75 -24.14 20.88 0.22
N GLU A 76 -25.17 21.17 -0.58
CA GLU A 76 -26.49 21.53 -0.07
C GLU A 76 -27.12 20.28 0.56
N ALA A 77 -27.43 20.35 1.85
CA ALA A 77 -28.32 19.40 2.52
C ALA A 77 -29.71 20.04 2.60
N LEU A 78 -30.68 19.35 2.00
CA LEU A 78 -32.10 19.64 2.06
C LEU A 78 -32.59 19.70 3.52
N SER A 79 -33.19 20.83 3.86
CA SER A 79 -33.97 21.03 5.09
C SER A 79 -35.40 20.52 4.87
N THR A 80 -35.84 19.54 5.67
CA THR A 80 -37.25 19.43 6.08
C THR A 80 -37.34 19.01 7.54
N SER A 81 -37.63 20.02 8.37
CA SER A 81 -38.46 20.01 9.60
C SER A 81 -38.32 18.88 10.63
N GLY A 82 -38.02 19.27 11.89
CA GLY A 82 -38.39 18.49 13.08
C GLY A 82 -37.50 18.77 14.28
N GLU A 83 -37.92 19.70 15.14
CA GLU A 83 -37.30 20.07 16.42
C GLU A 83 -36.94 18.89 17.33
N ARG A 84 -35.77 18.94 18.01
CA ARG A 84 -35.69 18.96 19.49
C ARG A 84 -34.26 18.99 20.05
N GLN A 85 -34.09 19.95 20.97
CA GLN A 85 -33.16 20.04 22.10
C GLN A 85 -31.66 20.21 21.83
N GLU A 86 -31.28 21.48 21.72
CA GLU A 86 -29.94 21.99 22.04
C GLU A 86 -29.55 21.59 23.47
N ILE A 87 -28.54 20.71 23.58
CA ILE A 87 -27.64 20.71 24.73
C ILE A 87 -26.49 21.64 24.33
N SER A 88 -26.47 22.80 24.95
CA SER A 88 -25.44 23.83 24.87
C SER A 88 -24.07 23.28 25.29
N LEU A 89 -23.32 22.75 24.33
CA LEU A 89 -21.88 22.54 24.44
C LEU A 89 -21.17 23.78 23.89
N GLU A 90 -20.69 24.60 24.82
CA GLU A 90 -19.95 25.82 24.53
C GLU A 90 -18.79 25.58 23.55
N LYS A 91 -18.64 26.55 22.64
CA LYS A 91 -17.64 26.65 21.60
C LYS A 91 -16.22 26.67 22.19
N SER A 92 -15.61 25.50 22.40
CA SER A 92 -14.14 25.39 22.47
C SER A 92 -13.62 24.98 21.10
N ALA A 93 -12.70 25.77 20.55
CA ALA A 93 -12.09 25.59 19.22
C ALA A 93 -11.51 24.18 18.97
N GLY A 94 -11.28 23.38 20.03
CA GLY A 94 -10.78 22.01 19.92
C GLY A 94 -11.79 20.99 19.39
N VAL A 95 -13.11 21.18 19.54
CA VAL A 95 -14.09 20.16 19.12
C VAL A 95 -14.24 20.10 17.59
N SER A 96 -14.19 21.25 16.90
CA SER A 96 -14.19 21.31 15.43
C SER A 96 -12.97 20.60 14.80
N GLN A 97 -11.80 20.66 15.46
CA GLN A 97 -10.59 19.99 14.98
C GLN A 97 -10.61 18.47 15.25
N ILE A 98 -11.25 18.02 16.34
CA ILE A 98 -11.41 16.60 16.64
C ILE A 98 -12.35 15.91 15.63
N MET A 99 -13.42 16.60 15.19
CA MET A 99 -14.33 16.05 14.17
C MET A 99 -13.76 16.10 12.74
N GLN A 100 -12.91 17.05 12.39
CA GLN A 100 -12.20 17.05 11.09
C GLN A 100 -11.12 15.97 10.98
N GLY A 101 -10.71 15.37 12.10
CA GLY A 101 -9.76 14.25 12.16
C GLY A 101 -10.37 12.85 11.95
N TYR A 102 -11.69 12.73 11.77
CA TYR A 102 -12.38 11.45 11.53
C TYR A 102 -12.16 10.91 10.10
N LEU A 103 -11.61 11.73 9.19
CA LEU A 103 -11.12 11.32 7.89
C LEU A 103 -9.59 11.42 7.94
N GLY A 104 -8.91 10.27 7.96
CA GLY A 104 -7.48 10.18 8.22
C GLY A 104 -6.58 10.74 7.13
N TYR A 105 -6.66 12.03 6.79
CA TYR A 105 -5.64 12.77 6.05
C TYR A 105 -5.82 14.28 6.28
N ASN A 106 -5.38 14.78 7.43
CA ASN A 106 -4.73 16.08 7.54
C ASN A 106 -4.04 16.17 8.90
N LYS A 107 -2.76 15.83 8.94
CA LYS A 107 -1.87 16.35 9.99
C LYS A 107 -1.89 17.87 9.84
N ASP A 108 -1.97 18.60 10.94
CA ASP A 108 -1.72 20.03 10.90
C ASP A 108 -0.31 20.34 10.38
N ASP A 109 -0.02 21.62 10.13
CA ASP A 109 1.31 22.09 9.70
C ASP A 109 2.44 21.77 10.70
N HIS A 110 2.12 21.17 11.85
CA HIS A 110 3.05 20.79 12.91
C HIS A 110 3.13 19.26 13.08
N GLY A 111 2.43 18.49 12.25
CA GLY A 111 2.50 17.03 12.23
C GLY A 111 1.73 16.34 13.35
N PHE A 112 0.93 17.05 14.14
CA PHE A 112 0.20 16.48 15.25
C PHE A 112 -0.92 15.57 14.72
N SER A 113 -1.18 14.51 15.47
CA SER A 113 -2.33 13.63 15.28
C SER A 113 -3.43 14.04 16.27
N PRO A 114 -4.69 13.59 16.07
CA PRO A 114 -5.75 13.80 17.06
C PRO A 114 -5.36 13.33 18.46
N LEU A 115 -4.56 12.26 18.56
CA LEU A 115 -4.05 11.75 19.83
C LEU A 115 -3.05 12.70 20.49
N HIS A 116 -2.18 13.37 19.72
CA HIS A 116 -1.27 14.39 20.25
C HIS A 116 -2.05 15.56 20.87
N TRP A 117 -3.06 16.06 20.15
CA TRP A 117 -3.91 17.15 20.65
C TRP A 117 -4.67 16.72 21.90
N ALA A 118 -5.28 15.53 21.91
CA ALA A 118 -5.98 15.03 23.08
C ALA A 118 -5.05 14.87 24.31
N CYS A 119 -3.81 14.42 24.10
CA CYS A 119 -2.81 14.27 25.16
C CYS A 119 -2.26 15.62 25.65
N ARG A 120 -2.07 16.60 24.76
CA ARG A 120 -1.65 17.96 25.13
C ARG A 120 -2.71 18.70 25.94
N GLU A 121 -3.97 18.59 25.52
CA GLU A 121 -5.11 19.30 26.11
C GLU A 121 -5.72 18.58 27.34
N GLY A 122 -5.18 17.42 27.76
CA GLY A 122 -5.66 16.74 28.96
C GLY A 122 -7.01 16.02 28.82
N ARG A 123 -7.46 15.72 27.58
CA ARG A 123 -8.79 15.14 27.32
C ARG A 123 -8.77 13.61 27.43
N SER A 124 -8.72 13.08 28.66
CA SER A 124 -8.52 11.65 28.92
C SER A 124 -9.61 10.72 28.34
N ALA A 125 -10.86 11.17 28.26
CA ALA A 125 -11.94 10.43 27.60
C ALA A 125 -11.76 10.34 26.08
N VAL A 126 -11.24 11.40 25.45
CA VAL A 126 -10.93 11.43 24.02
C VAL A 126 -9.71 10.57 23.71
N VAL A 127 -8.69 10.60 24.56
CA VAL A 127 -7.52 9.72 24.44
C VAL A 127 -7.94 8.24 24.44
N GLU A 128 -8.78 7.84 25.39
CA GLU A 128 -9.25 6.45 25.50
C GLU A 128 -10.07 6.03 24.27
N MET A 129 -11.01 6.88 23.85
CA MET A 129 -11.79 6.64 22.63
C MET A 129 -10.89 6.47 21.40
N LEU A 130 -9.89 7.33 21.22
CA LEU A 130 -8.95 7.26 20.09
C LEU A 130 -8.13 5.98 20.12
N ILE A 131 -7.62 5.58 21.29
CA ILE A 131 -6.86 4.34 21.45
C ILE A 131 -7.75 3.12 21.14
N MET A 132 -8.98 3.08 21.67
CA MET A 132 -9.94 2.00 21.38
C MET A 132 -10.30 1.89 19.90
N ARG A 133 -10.28 3.01 19.16
CA ARG A 133 -10.49 3.07 17.71
C ARG A 133 -9.23 2.78 16.89
N GLY A 134 -8.15 2.33 17.53
CA GLY A 134 -6.91 1.91 16.85
C GLY A 134 -5.92 3.03 16.58
N ALA A 135 -5.99 4.16 17.30
CA ALA A 135 -4.99 5.21 17.19
C ALA A 135 -3.59 4.69 17.57
N ARG A 136 -2.58 5.04 16.78
CA ARG A 136 -1.19 4.67 17.04
C ARG A 136 -0.65 5.42 18.25
N ILE A 137 -0.27 4.69 19.28
CA ILE A 137 0.17 5.22 20.58
C ILE A 137 1.53 5.91 20.48
N ASN A 138 2.46 5.34 19.71
CA ASN A 138 3.82 5.87 19.49
C ASN A 138 3.93 6.69 18.20
N VAL A 139 2.85 7.38 17.81
CA VAL A 139 2.90 8.32 16.68
C VAL A 139 3.81 9.49 17.02
N MET A 140 4.52 10.06 16.04
CA MET A 140 5.43 11.20 16.26
C MET A 140 4.98 12.43 15.45
N ASN A 141 5.14 13.62 16.05
CA ASN A 141 4.90 14.91 15.41
C ASN A 141 6.11 15.36 14.56
N ARG A 142 6.17 16.63 14.14
CA ARG A 142 7.28 17.16 13.32
C ARG A 142 8.64 17.25 14.04
N GLY A 143 8.65 17.32 15.36
CA GLY A 143 9.85 17.32 16.22
C GLY A 143 10.17 15.96 16.83
N ASP A 144 9.59 14.89 16.27
CA ASP A 144 9.68 13.51 16.78
C ASP A 144 9.11 13.33 18.21
N ASP A 145 8.28 14.24 18.71
CA ASP A 145 7.59 14.06 19.99
C ASP A 145 6.44 13.06 19.84
N THR A 146 6.31 12.14 20.79
CA THR A 146 5.17 11.21 20.90
C THR A 146 4.04 11.81 21.76
N PRO A 147 2.80 11.26 21.71
CA PRO A 147 1.74 11.65 22.63
C PRO A 147 2.16 11.58 24.11
N LEU A 148 3.05 10.64 24.46
CA LEU A 148 3.60 10.51 25.81
C LEU A 148 4.51 11.69 26.19
N HIS A 149 5.29 12.24 25.26
CA HIS A 149 6.08 13.46 25.51
C HIS A 149 5.17 14.63 25.89
N LEU A 150 4.07 14.81 25.15
CA LEU A 150 3.13 15.92 25.36
C LEU A 150 2.32 15.75 26.65
N ALA A 151 1.85 14.53 26.94
CA ALA A 151 1.19 14.24 28.21
C ALA A 151 2.13 14.49 29.39
N ALA A 152 3.41 14.09 29.25
CA ALA A 152 4.42 14.29 30.26
C ALA A 152 4.81 15.75 30.48
N SER A 153 4.89 16.56 29.41
CA SER A 153 5.22 17.99 29.52
C SER A 153 4.12 18.80 30.21
N HIS A 154 2.86 18.41 30.01
CA HIS A 154 1.70 19.10 30.57
C HIS A 154 1.19 18.53 31.89
N GLY A 155 1.80 17.45 32.41
CA GLY A 155 1.48 16.91 33.74
C GLY A 155 0.20 16.06 33.79
N HIS A 156 -0.32 15.60 32.65
CA HIS A 156 -1.57 14.82 32.59
C HIS A 156 -1.34 13.37 33.02
N ARG A 157 -1.22 13.17 34.33
CA ARG A 157 -0.86 11.89 34.96
C ARG A 157 -1.78 10.73 34.57
N ASP A 158 -3.09 10.97 34.52
CA ASP A 158 -4.10 9.99 34.13
C ASP A 158 -3.90 9.51 32.67
N ILE A 159 -3.59 10.43 31.76
CA ILE A 159 -3.28 10.12 30.37
C ILE A 159 -1.96 9.37 30.25
N VAL A 160 -0.93 9.76 31.00
CA VAL A 160 0.35 9.04 31.04
C VAL A 160 0.14 7.60 31.48
N GLN A 161 -0.60 7.36 32.56
CA GLN A 161 -0.91 6.00 33.03
C GLN A 161 -1.66 5.19 31.97
N LYS A 162 -2.67 5.77 31.32
CA LYS A 162 -3.38 5.10 30.20
C LYS A 162 -2.44 4.76 29.05
N LEU A 163 -1.61 5.71 28.59
CA LEU A 163 -0.66 5.46 27.51
C LEU A 163 0.33 4.33 27.86
N LEU A 164 0.82 4.30 29.10
CA LEU A 164 1.69 3.23 29.59
C LEU A 164 0.97 1.88 29.67
N GLN A 165 -0.28 1.85 30.14
CA GLN A 165 -1.11 0.64 30.15
C GLN A 165 -1.28 0.05 28.74
N TYR A 166 -1.39 0.90 27.72
CA TYR A 166 -1.43 0.49 26.33
C TYR A 166 -0.05 0.32 25.66
N LYS A 167 1.03 0.19 26.45
CA LYS A 167 2.40 -0.08 25.99
C LYS A 167 3.00 1.03 25.11
N ALA A 168 2.77 2.29 25.46
CA ALA A 168 3.55 3.40 24.91
C ALA A 168 5.05 3.17 25.15
N ASP A 169 5.88 3.57 24.19
CA ASP A 169 7.33 3.51 24.34
C ASP A 169 7.80 4.61 25.30
N ILE A 170 8.14 4.18 26.51
CA ILE A 170 8.50 5.04 27.63
C ILE A 170 9.85 5.77 27.43
N ASN A 171 10.73 5.20 26.60
CA ASN A 171 12.07 5.72 26.32
C ASN A 171 12.21 6.20 24.87
N ALA A 172 11.09 6.52 24.20
CA ALA A 172 11.10 7.10 22.86
C ALA A 172 11.90 8.41 22.84
N VAL A 173 12.78 8.60 21.87
CA VAL A 173 13.62 9.79 21.74
C VAL A 173 13.10 10.72 20.66
N ASN A 174 13.02 12.03 20.97
CA ASN A 174 12.62 13.06 20.01
C ASN A 174 13.82 13.63 19.23
N GLU A 175 13.60 14.68 18.43
CA GLU A 175 14.64 15.25 17.56
C GLU A 175 15.84 15.84 18.33
N HIS A 176 15.66 16.17 19.60
CA HIS A 176 16.71 16.67 20.49
C HIS A 176 17.38 15.56 21.31
N GLY A 177 16.94 14.31 21.12
CA GLY A 177 17.36 13.17 21.94
C GLY A 177 16.75 13.17 23.35
N ASN A 178 15.70 13.97 23.57
CA ASN A 178 14.96 13.96 24.83
C ASN A 178 13.98 12.80 24.83
N VAL A 179 13.83 12.14 25.98
CA VAL A 179 12.76 11.17 26.25
C VAL A 179 11.61 11.85 27.01
N PRO A 180 10.41 11.23 27.14
CA PRO A 180 9.31 11.83 27.89
C PRO A 180 9.69 12.27 29.32
N LEU A 181 10.60 11.52 29.97
CA LEU A 181 11.11 11.88 31.30
C LEU A 181 11.87 13.21 31.32
N HIS A 182 12.62 13.57 30.25
CA HIS A 182 13.27 14.89 30.17
C HIS A 182 12.24 16.02 30.23
N TYR A 183 11.08 15.85 29.58
CA TYR A 183 10.00 16.84 29.60
C TYR A 183 9.35 16.93 30.98
N ALA A 184 9.02 15.80 31.61
CA ALA A 184 8.45 15.80 32.96
C ALA A 184 9.39 16.49 33.97
N CYS A 185 10.69 16.20 33.91
CA CYS A 185 11.70 16.83 34.77
C CYS A 185 11.88 18.33 34.48
N PHE A 186 11.94 18.74 33.21
CA PHE A 186 12.12 20.13 32.82
C PHE A 186 10.94 21.02 33.23
N TRP A 187 9.72 20.52 33.06
CA TRP A 187 8.49 21.25 33.42
C TRP A 187 8.09 21.10 34.89
N GLY A 188 8.83 20.31 35.68
CA GLY A 188 8.58 20.12 37.12
C GLY A 188 7.31 19.31 37.42
N GLN A 189 7.01 18.31 36.59
CA GLN A 189 5.86 17.41 36.73
C GLN A 189 6.23 16.21 37.60
N ASP A 190 6.42 16.46 38.90
CA ASP A 190 7.02 15.51 39.86
C ASP A 190 6.30 14.14 39.87
N GLN A 191 4.97 14.14 39.99
CA GLN A 191 4.18 12.90 40.03
C GLN A 191 4.27 12.09 38.73
N VAL A 192 4.36 12.76 37.58
CA VAL A 192 4.50 12.10 36.28
C VAL A 192 5.91 11.52 36.12
N ALA A 193 6.94 12.25 36.54
CA ALA A 193 8.31 11.77 36.50
C ALA A 193 8.49 10.52 37.38
N GLU A 194 7.88 10.51 38.57
CA GLU A 194 7.84 9.36 39.45
C GLU A 194 7.15 8.15 38.81
N ASP A 195 5.96 8.34 38.23
CA ASP A 195 5.21 7.28 37.56
C ASP A 195 5.99 6.71 36.35
N LEU A 196 6.67 7.56 35.58
CA LEU A 196 7.51 7.13 34.45
C LEU A 196 8.68 6.25 34.92
N VAL A 197 9.40 6.65 35.97
CA VAL A 197 10.51 5.84 36.52
C VAL A 197 9.99 4.51 37.09
N ALA A 198 8.84 4.53 37.78
CA ALA A 198 8.20 3.32 38.29
C ALA A 198 7.82 2.32 37.18
N ASN A 199 7.51 2.82 35.97
CA ASN A 199 7.18 2.02 34.79
C ASN A 199 8.39 1.73 33.87
N GLY A 200 9.61 1.97 34.33
CA GLY A 200 10.83 1.57 33.61
C GLY A 200 11.45 2.65 32.71
N ALA A 201 11.13 3.92 32.92
CA ALA A 201 11.85 5.02 32.27
C ALA A 201 13.31 5.05 32.74
N LEU A 202 14.24 5.18 31.80
CA LEU A 202 15.68 5.20 32.10
C LEU A 202 16.14 6.62 32.48
N VAL A 203 16.67 6.77 33.69
CA VAL A 203 17.17 8.07 34.18
C VAL A 203 18.53 8.48 33.61
N SER A 204 19.22 7.57 32.93
CA SER A 204 20.61 7.73 32.47
C SER A 204 20.77 8.05 30.98
N ILE A 205 19.68 8.16 30.22
CA ILE A 205 19.72 8.50 28.78
C ILE A 205 20.14 9.95 28.60
N CYS A 206 21.30 10.20 27.98
CA CYS A 206 21.70 11.55 27.62
C CYS A 206 20.98 12.03 26.35
N ASN A 207 20.58 13.30 26.32
CA ASN A 207 20.13 13.97 25.10
C ASN A 207 21.31 14.45 24.23
N LYS A 208 21.03 15.15 23.12
CA LYS A 208 22.07 15.72 22.24
C LYS A 208 23.04 16.68 22.94
N TYR A 209 22.62 17.27 24.06
CA TYR A 209 23.41 18.19 24.87
C TYR A 209 24.21 17.47 25.97
N GLY A 210 24.11 16.14 26.07
CA GLY A 210 24.80 15.35 27.10
C GLY A 210 24.09 15.32 28.45
N GLU A 211 22.86 15.84 28.53
CA GLU A 211 22.10 16.00 29.77
C GLU A 211 21.17 14.80 30.00
N MET A 212 21.19 14.26 31.22
CA MET A 212 20.24 13.23 31.64
C MET A 212 18.89 13.86 32.04
N PRO A 213 17.76 13.10 32.04
CA PRO A 213 16.48 13.62 32.51
C PRO A 213 16.56 14.23 33.91
N VAL A 214 17.30 13.58 34.81
CA VAL A 214 17.51 14.03 36.20
C VAL A 214 18.36 15.30 36.31
N ASP A 215 19.19 15.61 35.29
CA ASP A 215 19.97 16.85 35.26
C ASP A 215 19.04 18.06 35.00
N LYS A 216 17.94 17.86 34.26
CA LYS A 216 16.89 18.86 34.02
C LYS A 216 15.93 19.05 35.20
N ALA A 217 15.87 18.09 36.13
CA ALA A 217 15.01 18.16 37.30
C ALA A 217 15.52 19.18 38.33
N LYS A 218 14.60 19.76 39.11
CA LYS A 218 14.92 20.53 40.32
C LYS A 218 15.59 19.64 41.37
N ALA A 219 16.40 20.23 42.24
CA ALA A 219 17.17 19.53 43.28
C ALA A 219 16.37 18.47 44.07
N PRO A 220 15.16 18.74 44.62
CA PRO A 220 14.43 17.73 45.39
C PRO A 220 13.96 16.54 44.53
N LEU A 221 13.44 16.81 43.32
CA LEU A 221 13.00 15.76 42.41
C LEU A 221 14.17 14.90 41.90
N ARG A 222 15.32 15.53 41.65
CA ARG A 222 16.52 14.83 41.19
C ARG A 222 16.96 13.73 42.15
N GLU A 223 17.07 14.03 43.44
CA GLU A 223 17.49 13.06 44.45
C GLU A 223 16.46 11.94 44.60
N LEU A 224 15.16 12.30 44.60
CA LEU A 224 14.07 11.33 44.66
C LEU A 224 14.09 10.34 43.48
N LEU A 225 14.28 10.84 42.25
CA LEU A 225 14.32 9.98 41.06
C LEU A 225 15.57 9.09 41.03
N ARG A 226 16.72 9.58 41.54
CA ARG A 226 17.95 8.77 41.68
C ARG A 226 17.76 7.64 42.67
N GLU A 227 17.28 7.95 43.87
CA GLU A 227 17.00 6.94 44.91
C GLU A 227 16.03 5.87 44.40
N ARG A 228 14.99 6.28 43.66
CA ARG A 228 14.01 5.35 43.09
C ARG A 228 14.59 4.51 41.95
N ALA A 229 15.42 5.09 41.09
CA ALA A 229 16.09 4.36 40.02
C ALA A 229 17.07 3.31 40.58
N GLU A 230 17.80 3.65 41.65
CA GLU A 230 18.68 2.71 42.37
C GLU A 230 17.90 1.55 42.99
N LYS A 231 16.77 1.84 43.66
CA LYS A 231 15.86 0.81 44.19
C LYS A 231 15.33 -0.13 43.11
N MET A 232 15.17 0.35 41.89
CA MET A 232 14.74 -0.44 40.73
C MET A 232 15.91 -1.15 40.01
N GLY A 233 17.14 -1.05 40.52
CA GLY A 233 18.32 -1.69 39.95
C GLY A 233 18.84 -1.06 38.65
N GLN A 234 18.52 0.21 38.37
CA GLN A 234 19.03 0.89 37.18
C GLN A 234 20.50 1.31 37.35
N ASN A 235 21.29 1.16 36.29
CA ASN A 235 22.65 1.70 36.24
C ASN A 235 22.63 3.21 35.97
N LEU A 236 23.20 3.99 36.88
CA LEU A 236 23.31 5.46 36.78
C LEU A 236 24.43 5.94 35.83
N ASN A 237 25.08 5.03 35.12
CA ASN A 237 26.10 5.38 34.14
C ASN A 237 25.45 6.09 32.95
N ARG A 238 25.99 7.26 32.58
CA ARG A 238 25.52 8.04 31.44
C ARG A 238 25.51 7.16 30.18
N ILE A 239 24.34 6.97 29.60
CA ILE A 239 24.18 6.35 28.29
C ILE A 239 24.36 7.47 27.27
N PRO A 240 25.49 7.51 26.53
CA PRO A 240 25.74 8.61 25.59
C PRO A 240 24.68 8.61 24.49
N TYR A 241 24.24 9.80 24.11
CA TYR A 241 23.39 9.96 22.94
C TYR A 241 24.16 9.45 21.72
N LYS A 242 23.67 8.34 21.13
CA LYS A 242 24.18 7.88 19.84
C LYS A 242 23.40 8.61 18.77
N ASP A 243 24.07 9.53 18.11
CA ASP A 243 23.53 10.19 16.93
C ASP A 243 23.39 9.12 15.83
N THR A 244 22.18 8.57 15.68
CA THR A 244 21.83 7.69 14.56
C THR A 244 21.70 8.48 13.25
N PHE A 245 22.20 9.72 13.24
CA PHE A 245 22.29 10.64 12.13
C PHE A 245 23.52 10.35 11.28
N TRP A 246 23.31 9.57 10.21
CA TRP A 246 24.29 9.44 9.14
C TRP A 246 24.33 10.75 8.31
N LYS A 247 25.42 11.52 8.43
CA LYS A 247 25.76 12.64 7.54
C LYS A 247 25.81 12.13 6.10
N GLY A 248 24.72 12.34 5.34
CA GLY A 248 24.62 11.93 3.94
C GLY A 248 23.24 11.44 3.49
N THR A 249 22.35 11.17 4.44
CA THR A 249 20.94 10.85 4.16
C THR A 249 20.08 11.70 5.06
N THR A 250 19.35 12.66 4.49
CA THR A 250 18.22 13.27 5.16
C THR A 250 17.30 12.14 5.62
N ARG A 251 17.20 11.94 6.94
CA ARG A 251 16.02 11.32 7.53
C ARG A 251 14.84 12.17 7.06
N THR A 252 14.21 11.73 5.98
CA THR A 252 12.78 11.88 5.87
C THR A 252 12.23 11.26 7.15
N ARG A 253 11.56 12.08 7.95
CA ARG A 253 10.70 11.66 9.05
C ARG A 253 10.07 10.31 8.73
N PRO A 254 10.04 9.33 9.66
CA PRO A 254 9.20 8.15 9.45
C PRO A 254 7.75 8.62 9.52
N ARG A 255 7.17 8.96 8.36
CA ARG A 255 5.81 9.50 8.23
C ARG A 255 4.74 8.46 8.60
N ASN A 256 5.11 7.23 8.91
CA ASN A 256 4.26 6.16 9.39
C ASN A 256 5.05 5.22 10.32
N GLY A 257 4.60 5.07 11.57
CA GLY A 257 5.10 4.08 12.54
C GLY A 257 4.79 2.62 12.16
N THR A 258 4.91 2.26 10.88
CA THR A 258 4.93 0.89 10.36
C THR A 258 6.03 0.67 9.32
N LEU A 259 6.95 1.63 9.14
CA LEU A 259 8.10 1.50 8.25
C LEU A 259 9.41 1.50 9.01
N ASN A 260 9.54 0.54 9.92
CA ASN A 260 10.84 -0.03 10.22
C ASN A 260 10.66 -1.54 10.31
N LYS A 261 10.98 -2.22 9.20
CA LYS A 261 11.74 -3.45 9.32
C LYS A 261 13.07 -3.45 8.61
N HIS A 262 13.31 -2.62 7.59
CA HIS A 262 14.67 -2.36 7.11
C HIS A 262 14.78 -0.93 6.58
N SER A 263 15.82 -0.20 7.02
CA SER A 263 16.50 0.79 6.16
C SER A 263 16.64 0.17 4.78
N GLY A 264 16.34 0.90 3.70
CA GLY A 264 16.30 0.36 2.34
C GLY A 264 17.42 -0.65 2.07
N ILE A 265 17.09 -1.73 1.36
CA ILE A 265 18.05 -2.81 1.10
C ILE A 265 19.16 -2.22 0.23
N ASP A 266 20.43 -2.37 0.61
CA ASP A 266 21.52 -1.95 -0.27
C ASP A 266 21.62 -2.95 -1.42
N PHE A 267 21.67 -2.46 -2.66
CA PHE A 267 21.78 -3.29 -3.86
C PHE A 267 22.99 -4.21 -3.79
N LYS A 268 24.09 -3.78 -3.15
CA LYS A 268 25.31 -4.58 -2.98
C LYS A 268 25.13 -5.80 -2.07
N GLN A 269 24.09 -5.82 -1.24
CA GLN A 269 23.79 -6.95 -0.37
C GLN A 269 22.99 -8.05 -1.08
N LEU A 270 22.52 -7.79 -2.29
CA LEU A 270 21.77 -8.75 -3.08
C LEU A 270 22.74 -9.67 -3.83
N ASN A 271 22.60 -10.98 -3.61
CA ASN A 271 23.31 -11.97 -4.40
C ASN A 271 22.40 -12.46 -5.53
N PHE A 272 22.75 -12.17 -6.79
CA PHE A 272 21.98 -12.60 -7.96
C PHE A 272 22.40 -14.02 -8.36
N LEU A 273 21.44 -14.93 -8.47
CA LEU A 273 21.69 -16.33 -8.80
C LEU A 273 21.41 -16.62 -10.27
N ALA A 274 20.21 -16.28 -10.75
CA ALA A 274 19.77 -16.57 -12.10
C ALA A 274 18.85 -15.46 -12.62
N LYS A 275 18.97 -15.14 -13.92
CA LYS A 275 18.01 -14.26 -14.59
C LYS A 275 16.81 -15.10 -15.01
N LEU A 276 15.62 -14.71 -14.57
CA LEU A 276 14.38 -15.41 -14.86
C LEU A 276 13.71 -14.85 -16.12
N ASN A 277 13.73 -13.52 -16.26
CA ASN A 277 13.14 -12.85 -17.42
C ASN A 277 13.83 -11.51 -17.69
N GLU A 278 13.80 -11.07 -18.94
CA GLU A 278 14.20 -9.73 -19.37
C GLU A 278 13.27 -9.22 -20.46
N ASN A 279 12.84 -7.98 -20.30
CA ASN A 279 12.13 -7.26 -21.34
C ASN A 279 12.42 -5.76 -21.33
N HIS A 280 11.70 -5.01 -22.17
CA HIS A 280 11.86 -3.57 -22.29
C HIS A 280 11.42 -2.80 -21.01
N SER A 281 10.62 -3.42 -20.14
CA SER A 281 10.04 -2.81 -18.93
C SER A 281 10.83 -3.14 -17.68
N GLY A 282 11.76 -4.09 -17.79
CA GLY A 282 12.68 -4.44 -16.73
C GLY A 282 13.27 -5.83 -16.85
N GLU A 283 13.81 -6.29 -15.73
CA GLU A 283 14.42 -7.59 -15.59
C GLU A 283 13.92 -8.25 -14.30
N LEU A 284 13.74 -9.56 -14.35
CA LEU A 284 13.36 -10.39 -13.23
C LEU A 284 14.49 -11.36 -12.92
N TRP A 285 14.94 -11.35 -11.68
CA TRP A 285 16.06 -12.16 -11.23
C TRP A 285 15.68 -12.97 -10.00
N LYS A 286 16.21 -14.19 -9.91
CA LYS A 286 16.28 -14.97 -8.67
C LYS A 286 17.56 -14.62 -7.95
N GLY A 287 17.48 -14.42 -6.63
CA GLY A 287 18.63 -14.09 -5.82
C GLY A 287 18.51 -14.56 -4.37
N ARG A 288 19.48 -14.17 -3.55
CA ARG A 288 19.50 -14.36 -2.11
C ARG A 288 19.78 -13.06 -1.38
N TRP A 289 19.10 -12.86 -0.25
CA TRP A 289 19.35 -11.76 0.67
C TRP A 289 19.15 -12.20 2.12
N GLN A 290 20.16 -11.96 2.97
CA GLN A 290 20.19 -12.39 4.37
C GLN A 290 19.90 -13.90 4.57
N GLY A 291 20.33 -14.73 3.62
CA GLY A 291 20.13 -16.18 3.66
C GLY A 291 18.79 -16.67 3.10
N ASN A 292 17.86 -15.77 2.78
CA ASN A 292 16.56 -16.11 2.19
C ASN A 292 16.58 -15.99 0.66
N ASP A 293 15.88 -16.89 -0.02
CA ASP A 293 15.65 -16.82 -1.46
C ASP A 293 14.65 -15.70 -1.79
N ILE A 294 15.00 -14.88 -2.77
CA ILE A 294 14.25 -13.68 -3.16
C ILE A 294 14.08 -13.59 -4.67
N VAL A 295 13.07 -12.84 -5.07
CA VAL A 295 12.89 -12.34 -6.44
C VAL A 295 13.22 -10.86 -6.46
N VAL A 296 14.03 -10.46 -7.43
CA VAL A 296 14.45 -9.08 -7.65
C VAL A 296 13.89 -8.62 -8.99
N LYS A 297 13.00 -7.63 -8.95
CA LYS A 297 12.35 -7.03 -10.12
C LYS A 297 12.94 -5.65 -10.37
N VAL A 298 13.83 -5.56 -11.34
CA VAL A 298 14.48 -4.31 -11.78
C VAL A 298 13.57 -3.65 -12.80
N LEU A 299 13.11 -2.43 -12.56
CA LEU A 299 12.16 -1.73 -13.42
C LEU A 299 12.89 -0.78 -14.37
N LYS A 300 12.85 -1.04 -15.69
CA LYS A 300 13.37 -0.12 -16.72
C LYS A 300 12.36 0.99 -16.94
N VAL A 301 12.62 2.14 -16.32
CA VAL A 301 11.79 3.34 -16.42
C VAL A 301 12.46 4.36 -17.35
N ARG A 302 11.79 4.72 -18.44
CA ARG A 302 12.24 5.78 -19.35
C ARG A 302 12.29 7.13 -18.62
N ASP A 303 13.32 7.93 -18.85
CA ASP A 303 13.49 9.29 -18.31
C ASP A 303 13.33 9.33 -16.78
N TRP A 304 14.18 8.59 -16.06
CA TRP A 304 14.16 8.56 -14.60
C TRP A 304 14.51 9.93 -14.01
N SER A 305 13.48 10.65 -13.54
CA SER A 305 13.60 12.00 -13.00
C SER A 305 13.53 12.00 -11.47
N THR A 306 14.00 13.08 -10.86
CA THR A 306 13.88 13.30 -9.40
C THR A 306 12.42 13.24 -8.92
N ARG A 307 11.45 13.63 -9.77
CA ARG A 307 10.02 13.48 -9.48
C ARG A 307 9.62 12.01 -9.39
N LYS A 308 9.95 11.19 -10.40
CA LYS A 308 9.63 9.73 -10.39
C LYS A 308 10.29 9.00 -9.23
N SER A 309 11.52 9.39 -8.88
CA SER A 309 12.21 8.87 -7.69
C SER A 309 11.48 9.21 -6.39
N ARG A 310 10.97 10.44 -6.26
CA ARG A 310 10.15 10.85 -5.11
C ARG A 310 8.85 10.05 -5.05
N ASP A 311 8.12 9.96 -6.16
CA ASP A 311 6.85 9.22 -6.24
C ASP A 311 7.05 7.74 -5.87
N PHE A 312 8.12 7.10 -6.37
CA PHE A 312 8.50 5.74 -6.01
C PHE A 312 8.75 5.57 -4.51
N ASN A 313 9.53 6.49 -3.92
CA ASN A 313 9.85 6.47 -2.49
C ASN A 313 8.64 6.78 -1.59
N GLU A 314 7.58 7.41 -2.12
CA GLU A 314 6.33 7.64 -1.40
C GLU A 314 5.34 6.48 -1.53
N GLU A 315 5.31 5.80 -2.68
CA GLU A 315 4.36 4.72 -2.99
C GLU A 315 4.87 3.35 -2.52
N CYS A 316 6.14 2.99 -2.78
CA CYS A 316 6.69 1.67 -2.48
C CYS A 316 6.57 1.26 -1.01
N PRO A 317 6.81 2.15 -0.02
CA PRO A 317 6.63 1.81 1.39
C PRO A 317 5.23 1.29 1.76
N ARG A 318 4.19 1.74 1.04
CA ARG A 318 2.80 1.31 1.27
C ARG A 318 2.56 -0.16 0.89
N LEU A 319 3.44 -0.72 0.06
CA LEU A 319 3.35 -2.10 -0.44
C LEU A 319 4.02 -3.14 0.48
N ARG A 320 4.66 -2.69 1.57
CA ARG A 320 5.47 -3.52 2.49
C ARG A 320 4.76 -3.88 3.80
N ILE A 321 3.66 -3.21 4.14
CA ILE A 321 3.11 -3.18 5.51
C ILE A 321 2.01 -4.22 5.78
N PHE A 322 1.82 -5.17 4.88
CA PHE A 322 0.74 -6.15 5.01
C PHE A 322 1.19 -7.34 5.86
N SER A 323 0.35 -7.70 6.84
CA SER A 323 0.50 -8.89 7.68
C SER A 323 -0.73 -9.77 7.51
N HIS A 324 -0.93 -10.29 6.29
CA HIS A 324 -2.05 -11.15 5.94
C HIS A 324 -1.54 -12.39 5.20
N PRO A 325 -2.02 -13.62 5.50
CA PRO A 325 -1.51 -14.84 4.88
C PRO A 325 -1.65 -14.83 3.35
N ASN A 326 -2.77 -14.34 2.82
CA ASN A 326 -3.02 -14.31 1.37
C ASN A 326 -2.57 -13.03 0.66
N VAL A 327 -1.71 -12.21 1.28
CA VAL A 327 -1.11 -11.05 0.62
C VAL A 327 0.40 -11.18 0.71
N LEU A 328 1.09 -11.10 -0.43
CA LEU A 328 2.55 -11.15 -0.51
C LEU A 328 3.10 -9.72 -0.53
N PRO A 329 3.62 -9.21 0.61
CA PRO A 329 4.17 -7.86 0.68
C PRO A 329 5.51 -7.76 -0.04
N VAL A 330 5.86 -6.52 -0.41
CA VAL A 330 7.20 -6.18 -0.86
C VAL A 330 8.16 -6.24 0.33
N LEU A 331 9.28 -6.96 0.22
CA LEU A 331 10.30 -7.03 1.27
C LEU A 331 11.02 -5.69 1.42
N GLY A 332 11.41 -5.14 0.28
CA GLY A 332 12.08 -3.86 0.20
C GLY A 332 12.26 -3.40 -1.23
N ALA A 333 12.90 -2.26 -1.35
CA ALA A 333 13.30 -1.71 -2.63
C ALA A 333 14.68 -1.08 -2.50
N CYS A 334 15.38 -1.05 -3.63
CA CYS A 334 16.69 -0.46 -3.77
C CYS A 334 16.85 0.18 -5.15
N GLN A 335 17.93 0.93 -5.34
CA GLN A 335 18.30 1.47 -6.65
C GLN A 335 19.61 0.80 -7.07
N SER A 336 19.63 0.26 -8.28
CA SER A 336 20.82 -0.39 -8.84
C SER A 336 21.84 0.67 -9.30
N PRO A 337 23.14 0.58 -8.97
CA PRO A 337 24.19 1.32 -9.66
C PRO A 337 24.60 0.56 -10.94
N PRO A 338 24.94 1.19 -12.08
CA PRO A 338 25.12 2.63 -12.34
C PRO A 338 23.92 3.35 -12.97
N ALA A 339 22.84 2.65 -13.32
CA ALA A 339 21.63 3.23 -13.91
C ALA A 339 20.50 3.31 -12.86
N PRO A 340 19.83 4.47 -12.68
CA PRO A 340 18.96 4.75 -11.53
C PRO A 340 17.58 4.09 -11.64
N HIS A 341 17.54 2.80 -11.94
CA HIS A 341 16.30 2.05 -12.10
C HIS A 341 15.82 1.52 -10.73
N PRO A 342 14.54 1.74 -10.38
CA PRO A 342 14.01 1.24 -9.12
C PRO A 342 13.93 -0.29 -9.18
N THR A 343 14.36 -0.91 -8.10
CA THR A 343 14.41 -2.37 -7.96
C THR A 343 13.53 -2.76 -6.78
N LEU A 344 12.58 -3.67 -7.02
CA LEU A 344 11.71 -4.25 -6.00
C LEU A 344 12.23 -5.63 -5.60
N ILE A 345 12.13 -5.94 -4.32
CA ILE A 345 12.56 -7.22 -3.76
C ILE A 345 11.36 -7.88 -3.08
N THR A 346 11.09 -9.12 -3.42
CA THR A 346 10.03 -9.96 -2.82
C THR A 346 10.56 -11.33 -2.48
N HIS A 347 9.79 -12.10 -1.70
CA HIS A 347 10.10 -13.51 -1.47
C HIS A 347 10.05 -14.30 -2.77
N TRP A 348 10.90 -15.32 -2.87
CA TRP A 348 10.81 -16.33 -3.90
C TRP A 348 9.61 -17.25 -3.66
N MET A 349 8.84 -17.51 -4.71
CA MET A 349 7.66 -18.37 -4.72
C MET A 349 7.97 -19.53 -5.67
N PRO A 350 8.18 -20.77 -5.19
CA PRO A 350 8.73 -21.85 -6.03
C PRO A 350 7.88 -22.26 -7.21
N TYR A 351 6.56 -22.15 -7.09
CA TYR A 351 5.62 -22.47 -8.18
C TYR A 351 5.33 -21.27 -9.08
N GLY A 352 5.89 -20.10 -8.78
CA GLY A 352 5.67 -18.88 -9.54
C GLY A 352 4.25 -18.33 -9.36
N SER A 353 3.71 -17.78 -10.44
CA SER A 353 2.34 -17.25 -10.49
C SER A 353 1.31 -18.35 -10.76
N LEU A 354 0.06 -18.08 -10.42
CA LEU A 354 -1.06 -18.97 -10.75
C LEU A 354 -1.14 -19.23 -12.26
N TYR A 355 -0.80 -18.25 -13.10
CA TYR A 355 -0.71 -18.44 -14.54
C TYR A 355 0.30 -19.53 -14.93
N ASN A 356 1.47 -19.56 -14.29
CA ASN A 356 2.48 -20.59 -14.55
C ASN A 356 1.95 -21.98 -14.19
N VAL A 357 1.30 -22.08 -13.01
CA VAL A 357 0.71 -23.32 -12.51
C VAL A 357 -0.35 -23.89 -13.45
N LEU A 358 -1.22 -23.03 -13.99
CA LEU A 358 -2.34 -23.46 -14.80
C LEU A 358 -1.96 -23.74 -16.27
N HIS A 359 -1.03 -22.97 -16.85
CA HIS A 359 -0.86 -22.94 -18.30
C HIS A 359 0.55 -23.28 -18.79
N GLU A 360 1.59 -23.08 -17.99
CA GLU A 360 2.99 -23.21 -18.46
C GLU A 360 3.69 -24.46 -17.91
N GLY A 361 2.93 -25.40 -17.36
CA GLY A 361 3.41 -26.71 -16.95
C GLY A 361 4.18 -26.67 -15.63
N THR A 362 3.47 -26.93 -14.53
CA THR A 362 4.10 -27.26 -13.25
C THR A 362 3.96 -28.75 -12.97
N ASN A 363 4.79 -29.29 -12.09
CA ASN A 363 4.80 -30.73 -11.74
C ASN A 363 3.54 -31.21 -11.00
N PHE A 364 2.54 -30.34 -10.76
CA PHE A 364 1.33 -30.71 -10.05
C PHE A 364 0.07 -30.25 -10.80
N VAL A 365 -0.93 -31.12 -10.80
CA VAL A 365 -2.24 -30.83 -11.38
C VAL A 365 -3.11 -30.25 -10.28
N VAL A 366 -3.59 -29.02 -10.48
CA VAL A 366 -4.61 -28.45 -9.57
C VAL A 366 -5.91 -29.22 -9.81
N ASP A 367 -6.50 -29.81 -8.78
CA ASP A 367 -7.80 -30.46 -8.85
C ASP A 367 -8.93 -29.48 -8.48
N GLN A 368 -10.17 -29.96 -8.38
CA GLN A 368 -11.30 -29.11 -8.03
C GLN A 368 -11.19 -28.57 -6.59
N SER A 369 -10.70 -29.38 -5.63
CA SER A 369 -10.56 -28.97 -4.23
C SER A 369 -9.52 -27.86 -4.09
N GLN A 370 -8.36 -28.03 -4.72
CA GLN A 370 -7.28 -27.06 -4.74
C GLN A 370 -7.67 -25.77 -5.49
N ALA A 371 -8.47 -25.88 -6.56
CA ALA A 371 -9.02 -24.71 -7.24
C ALA A 371 -9.94 -23.88 -6.32
N VAL A 372 -10.82 -24.54 -5.55
CA VAL A 372 -11.66 -23.87 -4.55
C VAL A 372 -10.81 -23.26 -3.42
N LYS A 373 -9.76 -23.95 -2.96
CA LYS A 373 -8.81 -23.41 -1.98
C LYS A 373 -8.12 -22.15 -2.49
N PHE A 374 -7.60 -22.14 -3.72
CA PHE A 374 -7.00 -20.95 -4.32
C PHE A 374 -8.02 -19.81 -4.47
N ALA A 375 -9.25 -20.11 -4.90
CA ALA A 375 -10.31 -19.12 -4.96
C ALA A 375 -10.61 -18.51 -3.58
N LEU A 376 -10.67 -19.33 -2.53
CA LEU A 376 -10.87 -18.86 -1.15
C LEU A 376 -9.73 -17.97 -0.67
N ASP A 377 -8.48 -18.39 -0.90
CA ASP A 377 -7.28 -17.64 -0.54
C ASP A 377 -7.26 -16.26 -1.20
N MET A 378 -7.51 -16.20 -2.52
CA MET A 378 -7.63 -14.93 -3.25
C MET A 378 -8.77 -14.06 -2.72
N ALA A 379 -9.92 -14.65 -2.41
CA ALA A 379 -11.07 -13.93 -1.88
C ALA A 379 -10.78 -13.32 -0.50
N ARG A 380 -10.10 -14.06 0.40
CA ARG A 380 -9.65 -13.56 1.71
C ARG A 380 -8.62 -12.44 1.57
N GLY A 381 -7.65 -12.60 0.66
CA GLY A 381 -6.67 -11.55 0.34
C GLY A 381 -7.34 -10.27 -0.13
N MET A 382 -8.27 -10.37 -1.09
CA MET A 382 -8.98 -9.20 -1.62
C MET A 382 -9.96 -8.58 -0.62
N ALA A 383 -10.65 -9.39 0.20
CA ALA A 383 -11.46 -8.89 1.31
C ALA A 383 -10.64 -7.98 2.21
N PHE A 384 -9.46 -8.46 2.65
CA PHE A 384 -8.53 -7.67 3.45
C PHE A 384 -8.07 -6.41 2.72
N LEU A 385 -7.64 -6.50 1.45
CA LEU A 385 -7.22 -5.33 0.69
C LEU A 385 -8.34 -4.29 0.49
N HIS A 386 -9.60 -4.72 0.45
CA HIS A 386 -10.76 -3.83 0.36
C HIS A 386 -11.12 -3.15 1.67
N THR A 387 -10.63 -3.64 2.82
CA THR A 387 -10.75 -2.95 4.11
C THR A 387 -9.82 -1.74 4.24
N LEU A 388 -8.79 -1.66 3.40
CA LEU A 388 -7.80 -0.58 3.43
C LEU A 388 -8.42 0.74 2.96
N GLU A 389 -8.17 1.80 3.72
CA GLU A 389 -8.57 3.16 3.37
C GLU A 389 -7.35 4.10 3.42
N PRO A 390 -6.94 4.69 2.29
CA PRO A 390 -7.46 4.51 0.94
C PRO A 390 -7.10 3.15 0.32
N LEU A 391 -7.90 2.70 -0.65
CA LEU A 391 -7.60 1.51 -1.45
C LEU A 391 -6.25 1.65 -2.17
N ILE A 392 -5.57 0.52 -2.39
CA ILE A 392 -4.28 0.50 -3.11
C ILE A 392 -4.51 0.98 -4.55
N PRO A 393 -3.92 2.09 -5.00
CA PRO A 393 -4.05 2.58 -6.38
C PRO A 393 -3.46 1.58 -7.39
N ARG A 394 -4.07 1.45 -8.57
CA ARG A 394 -3.53 0.69 -9.73
C ARG A 394 -3.13 -0.79 -9.53
N HIS A 395 -3.57 -1.42 -8.45
CA HIS A 395 -3.70 -2.88 -8.34
C HIS A 395 -4.76 -3.41 -9.32
N ALA A 396 -4.41 -4.42 -10.11
CA ALA A 396 -5.31 -5.12 -11.02
C ALA A 396 -5.15 -6.63 -10.82
N LEU A 397 -6.21 -7.28 -10.34
CA LEU A 397 -6.19 -8.71 -10.02
C LEU A 397 -6.22 -9.55 -11.32
N ASN A 398 -5.29 -10.49 -11.45
CA ASN A 398 -5.20 -11.46 -12.56
C ASN A 398 -4.31 -12.65 -12.15
N SER A 399 -4.24 -13.71 -12.97
CA SER A 399 -3.52 -14.94 -12.61
C SER A 399 -2.01 -14.77 -12.55
N ARG A 400 -1.45 -13.72 -13.16
CA ARG A 400 -0.02 -13.39 -13.06
C ARG A 400 0.34 -12.64 -11.78
N SER A 401 -0.63 -11.92 -11.20
CA SER A 401 -0.47 -11.19 -9.93
C SER A 401 -0.69 -12.05 -8.67
N VAL A 402 -1.11 -13.30 -8.84
CA VAL A 402 -1.33 -14.24 -7.74
C VAL A 402 -0.16 -15.22 -7.74
N MET A 403 0.58 -15.29 -6.64
CA MET A 403 1.74 -16.17 -6.48
C MET A 403 1.38 -17.38 -5.63
N ILE A 404 1.97 -18.52 -5.96
CA ILE A 404 1.70 -19.79 -5.27
C ILE A 404 2.92 -20.18 -4.43
N ASP A 405 2.68 -20.32 -3.13
CA ASP A 405 3.68 -20.66 -2.12
C ASP A 405 3.88 -22.18 -1.99
N GLU A 406 4.90 -22.60 -1.25
CA GLU A 406 5.29 -24.01 -1.07
C GLU A 406 4.17 -24.88 -0.47
N ASP A 407 3.33 -24.29 0.38
CA ASP A 407 2.20 -24.91 1.07
C ASP A 407 0.89 -24.90 0.24
N MET A 408 0.99 -24.60 -1.06
CA MET A 408 -0.14 -24.45 -1.98
C MET A 408 -1.15 -23.40 -1.48
N THR A 409 -0.64 -22.30 -0.93
CA THR A 409 -1.44 -21.11 -0.63
C THR A 409 -1.29 -20.08 -1.74
N ALA A 410 -2.42 -19.48 -2.13
CA ALA A 410 -2.41 -18.37 -3.08
C ALA A 410 -2.23 -17.04 -2.34
N ARG A 411 -1.27 -16.23 -2.82
CA ARG A 411 -0.95 -14.92 -2.25
C ARG A 411 -0.98 -13.83 -3.32
N ILE A 412 -1.68 -12.74 -3.04
CA ILE A 412 -1.77 -11.61 -3.97
C ILE A 412 -0.49 -10.78 -3.86
N SER A 413 0.25 -10.67 -4.97
CA SER A 413 1.54 -9.99 -5.03
C SER A 413 1.40 -8.47 -5.07
N MET A 414 2.00 -7.82 -4.08
CA MET A 414 2.07 -6.37 -4.03
C MET A 414 3.17 -5.79 -4.91
N ALA A 415 4.08 -6.62 -5.44
CA ALA A 415 5.11 -6.19 -6.39
C ALA A 415 4.58 -5.98 -7.82
N ASP A 416 3.35 -6.42 -8.10
CA ASP A 416 2.71 -6.29 -9.40
C ASP A 416 1.78 -5.08 -9.49
N VAL A 417 1.61 -4.37 -8.36
CA VAL A 417 0.99 -3.05 -8.33
C VAL A 417 1.85 -2.07 -9.13
N LYS A 418 1.25 -1.40 -10.11
CA LYS A 418 1.96 -0.42 -10.95
C LYS A 418 2.04 0.93 -10.24
N PHE A 419 3.23 1.54 -10.23
CA PHE A 419 3.43 2.90 -9.69
C PHE A 419 2.77 3.97 -10.57
N SER A 420 2.49 5.16 -10.03
CA SER A 420 1.89 6.29 -10.75
C SER A 420 2.57 6.63 -12.09
N PHE A 421 3.91 6.58 -12.14
CA PHE A 421 4.69 6.88 -13.34
C PHE A 421 4.85 5.71 -14.31
N GLN A 422 4.45 4.49 -13.92
CA GLN A 422 4.58 3.32 -14.79
C GLN A 422 3.43 3.26 -15.79
N CYS A 423 3.79 3.14 -17.07
CA CYS A 423 2.89 2.85 -18.19
C CYS A 423 1.53 3.58 -18.08
N PRO A 424 1.51 4.93 -18.02
CA PRO A 424 0.27 5.68 -17.87
C PRO A 424 -0.65 5.40 -19.06
N GLY A 425 -1.92 5.07 -18.78
CA GLY A 425 -2.93 4.80 -19.81
C GLY A 425 -2.77 3.49 -20.59
N ARG A 426 -1.84 2.62 -20.20
CA ARG A 426 -1.62 1.30 -20.83
C ARG A 426 -2.14 0.17 -19.96
N MET A 427 -2.71 -0.85 -20.60
CA MET A 427 -3.22 -2.05 -19.95
C MET A 427 -2.70 -3.31 -20.65
N TYR A 428 -2.19 -4.25 -19.87
CA TYR A 428 -1.50 -5.45 -20.37
C TYR A 428 -2.29 -6.75 -20.16
N ALA A 429 -3.32 -6.73 -19.30
CA ALA A 429 -4.14 -7.89 -18.99
C ALA A 429 -5.64 -7.57 -19.09
N PRO A 430 -6.13 -7.06 -20.25
CA PRO A 430 -7.51 -6.61 -20.40
C PRO A 430 -8.54 -7.74 -20.24
N ALA A 431 -8.14 -8.99 -20.48
CA ALA A 431 -9.02 -10.15 -20.38
C ALA A 431 -9.63 -10.36 -18.98
N TRP A 432 -8.95 -9.91 -17.92
CA TRP A 432 -9.42 -10.00 -16.53
C TRP A 432 -10.13 -8.73 -16.05
N VAL A 433 -10.19 -7.66 -16.84
CA VAL A 433 -10.67 -6.36 -16.38
C VAL A 433 -12.16 -6.20 -16.68
N ALA A 434 -12.88 -5.60 -15.73
CA ALA A 434 -14.30 -5.34 -15.87
C ALA A 434 -14.59 -4.35 -17.01
N PRO A 435 -15.69 -4.53 -17.78
CA PRO A 435 -16.03 -3.68 -18.92
C PRO A 435 -16.09 -2.19 -18.55
N GLU A 436 -16.71 -1.85 -17.42
CA GLU A 436 -16.82 -0.46 -16.97
C GLU A 436 -15.47 0.14 -16.57
N ALA A 437 -14.55 -0.68 -16.07
CA ALA A 437 -13.20 -0.25 -15.69
C ALA A 437 -12.31 0.00 -16.92
N LEU A 438 -12.73 -0.48 -18.10
CA LEU A 438 -12.09 -0.21 -19.39
C LEU A 438 -12.63 1.07 -20.03
N GLN A 439 -13.94 1.32 -19.90
CA GLN A 439 -14.62 2.48 -20.49
C GLN A 439 -14.44 3.77 -19.69
N LYS A 440 -14.45 3.68 -18.36
CA LYS A 440 -14.49 4.85 -17.46
C LYS A 440 -13.12 5.22 -16.91
N LYS A 441 -13.02 6.43 -16.37
CA LYS A 441 -11.86 6.85 -15.60
C LYS A 441 -11.82 6.11 -14.25
N PRO A 442 -10.63 5.88 -13.66
CA PRO A 442 -10.50 5.19 -12.38
C PRO A 442 -11.31 5.84 -11.24
N GLU A 443 -11.50 7.16 -11.27
CA GLU A 443 -12.23 7.93 -10.26
C GLU A 443 -13.76 7.67 -10.33
N ASP A 444 -14.27 7.40 -11.53
CA ASP A 444 -15.71 7.17 -11.78
C ASP A 444 -16.09 5.67 -11.73
N THR A 445 -15.10 4.81 -11.45
CA THR A 445 -15.27 3.36 -11.46
C THR A 445 -15.42 2.83 -10.03
N ASN A 446 -16.46 2.04 -9.77
CA ASN A 446 -16.55 1.28 -8.53
C ASN A 446 -15.52 0.16 -8.54
N ARG A 447 -14.35 0.45 -7.97
CA ARG A 447 -13.20 -0.45 -7.99
C ARG A 447 -13.43 -1.77 -7.29
N ARG A 448 -14.18 -1.78 -6.19
CA ARG A 448 -14.46 -3.02 -5.46
C ARG A 448 -15.26 -3.99 -6.33
N SER A 449 -16.25 -3.47 -7.05
CA SER A 449 -17.03 -4.25 -8.03
C SER A 449 -16.21 -4.66 -9.25
N ALA A 450 -15.26 -3.83 -9.69
CA ALA A 450 -14.37 -4.19 -10.79
C ALA A 450 -13.40 -5.33 -10.40
N ASP A 451 -12.84 -5.31 -9.19
CA ASP A 451 -11.99 -6.41 -8.69
C ASP A 451 -12.78 -7.72 -8.55
N MET A 452 -14.07 -7.64 -8.18
CA MET A 452 -14.95 -8.82 -8.11
C MET A 452 -15.16 -9.48 -9.49
N TRP A 453 -15.22 -8.67 -10.56
CA TRP A 453 -15.23 -9.19 -11.92
C TRP A 453 -13.93 -9.94 -12.24
N SER A 454 -12.78 -9.33 -11.94
CA SER A 454 -11.48 -9.96 -12.15
C SER A 454 -11.35 -11.28 -11.41
N PHE A 455 -11.84 -11.34 -10.18
CA PHE A 455 -11.93 -12.58 -9.40
C PHE A 455 -12.78 -13.64 -10.09
N ALA A 456 -13.90 -13.26 -10.71
CA ALA A 456 -14.75 -14.21 -11.42
C ALA A 456 -14.11 -14.76 -12.69
N VAL A 457 -13.33 -13.96 -13.41
CA VAL A 457 -12.51 -14.42 -14.55
C VAL A 457 -11.42 -15.38 -14.06
N LEU A 458 -10.83 -15.14 -12.88
CA LEU A 458 -9.89 -16.11 -12.29
C LEU A 458 -10.57 -17.41 -11.87
N LEU A 459 -11.79 -17.34 -11.35
CA LEU A 459 -12.57 -18.53 -11.03
C LEU A 459 -12.93 -19.32 -12.30
N TRP A 460 -13.22 -18.63 -13.40
CA TRP A 460 -13.38 -19.25 -14.72
C TRP A 460 -12.09 -19.99 -15.12
N GLU A 461 -10.95 -19.29 -15.09
CA GLU A 461 -9.63 -19.81 -15.47
C GLU A 461 -9.20 -21.04 -14.63
N LEU A 462 -9.47 -21.00 -13.31
CA LEU A 462 -9.20 -22.11 -12.39
C LEU A 462 -9.98 -23.39 -12.72
N VAL A 463 -11.18 -23.23 -13.29
CA VAL A 463 -12.10 -24.34 -13.57
C VAL A 463 -11.92 -24.87 -14.98
N THR A 464 -11.74 -23.99 -15.96
CA THR A 464 -11.60 -24.37 -17.37
C THR A 464 -10.17 -24.78 -17.72
N ARG A 465 -9.16 -24.25 -17.02
CA ARG A 465 -7.74 -24.37 -17.40
C ARG A 465 -7.41 -23.81 -18.76
N GLU A 466 -8.21 -22.84 -19.18
CA GLU A 466 -8.02 -22.12 -20.42
C GLU A 466 -7.59 -20.69 -20.11
N VAL A 467 -6.79 -20.11 -21.01
CA VAL A 467 -6.48 -18.68 -20.96
C VAL A 467 -7.68 -17.91 -21.53
N PRO A 468 -8.23 -16.91 -20.83
CA PRO A 468 -9.38 -16.16 -21.31
C PRO A 468 -9.09 -15.49 -22.66
N PHE A 469 -9.87 -15.83 -23.67
CA PHE A 469 -9.76 -15.27 -25.03
C PHE A 469 -8.38 -15.48 -25.69
N ALA A 470 -7.77 -16.65 -25.49
CA ALA A 470 -6.42 -16.98 -25.98
C ALA A 470 -6.20 -16.72 -27.49
N ASP A 471 -7.26 -16.81 -28.29
CA ASP A 471 -7.21 -16.64 -29.76
C ASP A 471 -7.12 -15.18 -30.22
N LEU A 472 -7.29 -14.21 -29.31
CA LEU A 472 -7.38 -12.79 -29.63
C LEU A 472 -6.18 -12.02 -29.09
N SER A 473 -5.83 -10.95 -29.78
CA SER A 473 -4.82 -10.01 -29.29
C SER A 473 -5.35 -9.24 -28.06
N ASN A 474 -4.46 -8.72 -27.22
CA ASN A 474 -4.87 -7.91 -26.07
C ASN A 474 -5.69 -6.66 -26.47
N MET A 475 -5.35 -6.04 -27.60
CA MET A 475 -6.10 -4.91 -28.13
C MET A 475 -7.50 -5.32 -28.56
N GLU A 476 -7.63 -6.44 -29.28
CA GLU A 476 -8.93 -6.99 -29.67
C GLU A 476 -9.77 -7.39 -28.47
N ILE A 477 -9.21 -8.17 -27.53
CA ILE A 477 -9.87 -8.55 -26.27
C ILE A 477 -10.41 -7.30 -25.61
N GLY A 478 -9.56 -6.30 -25.52
CA GLY A 478 -9.90 -5.07 -24.87
C GLY A 478 -11.06 -4.31 -25.46
N MET A 479 -10.95 -4.03 -26.75
CA MET A 479 -11.99 -3.36 -27.52
C MET A 479 -13.31 -4.13 -27.47
N LYS A 480 -13.26 -5.46 -27.62
CA LYS A 480 -14.44 -6.31 -27.63
C LYS A 480 -15.09 -6.46 -26.25
N VAL A 481 -14.31 -6.56 -25.18
CA VAL A 481 -14.84 -6.61 -23.80
C VAL A 481 -15.50 -5.27 -23.46
N ALA A 482 -14.86 -4.16 -23.83
CA ALA A 482 -15.36 -2.83 -23.55
C ALA A 482 -16.59 -2.47 -24.41
N LEU A 483 -16.62 -2.77 -25.71
CA LEU A 483 -17.60 -2.21 -26.64
C LEU A 483 -18.55 -3.25 -27.24
N GLU A 484 -18.12 -4.50 -27.39
CA GLU A 484 -18.86 -5.53 -28.14
C GLU A 484 -19.51 -6.59 -27.24
N GLY A 485 -19.37 -6.47 -25.92
CA GLY A 485 -19.98 -7.41 -24.98
C GLY A 485 -19.30 -8.79 -24.95
N LEU A 486 -18.02 -8.88 -25.33
CA LEU A 486 -17.26 -10.13 -25.23
C LEU A 486 -17.11 -10.55 -23.76
N ARG A 487 -17.51 -11.78 -23.42
CA ARG A 487 -17.48 -12.35 -22.06
C ARG A 487 -16.99 -13.80 -22.07
N PRO A 488 -16.28 -14.27 -21.03
CA PRO A 488 -15.98 -15.69 -20.86
C PRO A 488 -17.26 -16.53 -20.88
N THR A 489 -17.30 -17.56 -21.72
CA THR A 489 -18.40 -18.51 -21.80
C THR A 489 -18.18 -19.62 -20.78
N ILE A 490 -19.20 -20.00 -20.00
CA ILE A 490 -19.08 -21.06 -18.99
C ILE A 490 -19.39 -22.41 -19.65
N PRO A 491 -18.42 -23.34 -19.81
CA PRO A 491 -18.67 -24.64 -20.44
C PRO A 491 -19.65 -25.50 -19.64
N PRO A 492 -20.40 -26.41 -20.31
CA PRO A 492 -21.18 -27.43 -19.61
C PRO A 492 -20.26 -28.41 -18.87
N GLY A 493 -20.70 -28.92 -17.71
CA GLY A 493 -19.93 -29.87 -16.89
C GLY A 493 -19.29 -29.29 -15.63
N ILE A 494 -19.36 -27.97 -15.43
CA ILE A 494 -18.91 -27.30 -14.21
C ILE A 494 -19.94 -27.45 -13.09
N SER A 495 -19.48 -27.57 -11.84
CA SER A 495 -20.33 -27.59 -10.65
C SER A 495 -21.36 -26.44 -10.67
N PRO A 496 -22.66 -26.74 -10.45
CA PRO A 496 -23.72 -25.71 -10.46
C PRO A 496 -23.47 -24.56 -9.47
N HIS A 497 -22.83 -24.87 -8.34
CA HIS A 497 -22.50 -23.89 -7.31
C HIS A 497 -21.45 -22.88 -7.79
N VAL A 498 -20.39 -23.38 -8.43
CA VAL A 498 -19.32 -22.55 -9.01
C VAL A 498 -19.87 -21.71 -10.16
N CYS A 499 -20.65 -22.31 -11.06
CA CYS A 499 -21.29 -21.60 -12.17
C CYS A 499 -22.21 -20.47 -11.69
N LYS A 500 -23.01 -20.71 -10.64
CA LYS A 500 -23.87 -19.67 -10.05
C LYS A 500 -23.04 -18.55 -9.42
N LEU A 501 -21.96 -18.87 -8.71
CA LEU A 501 -21.06 -17.90 -8.11
C LEU A 501 -20.43 -17.01 -9.20
N MET A 502 -19.89 -17.61 -10.27
CA MET A 502 -19.31 -16.89 -11.40
C MET A 502 -20.30 -15.91 -12.03
N LYS A 503 -21.54 -16.35 -12.29
CA LYS A 503 -22.60 -15.50 -12.87
C LYS A 503 -22.94 -14.30 -11.99
N ILE A 504 -22.96 -14.48 -10.67
CA ILE A 504 -23.25 -13.39 -9.73
C ILE A 504 -22.09 -12.39 -9.67
N CYS A 505 -20.85 -12.88 -9.70
CA CYS A 505 -19.65 -12.02 -9.69
C CYS A 505 -19.43 -11.30 -11.03
N MET A 506 -19.80 -11.90 -12.16
CA MET A 506 -19.75 -11.31 -13.52
C MET A 506 -21.06 -10.61 -13.92
N ASN A 507 -21.79 -10.01 -12.96
CA ASN A 507 -22.98 -9.24 -13.29
C ASN A 507 -22.59 -7.99 -14.10
N GLU A 508 -23.29 -7.71 -15.20
CA GLU A 508 -23.05 -6.49 -16.00
C GLU A 508 -23.25 -5.22 -15.19
N ASP A 509 -24.19 -5.24 -14.23
CA ASP A 509 -24.41 -4.13 -13.30
C ASP A 509 -23.41 -4.19 -12.13
N PRO A 510 -22.46 -3.24 -12.03
CA PRO A 510 -21.45 -3.27 -10.97
C PRO A 510 -22.05 -3.15 -9.57
N ALA A 511 -23.23 -2.55 -9.41
CA ALA A 511 -23.89 -2.40 -8.11
C ALA A 511 -24.48 -3.73 -7.58
N LYS A 512 -24.75 -4.68 -8.48
CA LYS A 512 -25.30 -6.01 -8.13
C LYS A 512 -24.24 -7.05 -7.82
N ARG A 513 -22.96 -6.74 -8.06
CA ARG A 513 -21.85 -7.64 -7.74
C ARG A 513 -21.66 -7.70 -6.22
N PRO A 514 -21.42 -8.90 -5.65
CA PRO A 514 -21.22 -9.06 -4.22
C PRO A 514 -19.88 -8.44 -3.78
N LYS A 515 -19.72 -8.22 -2.47
CA LYS A 515 -18.42 -7.91 -1.86
C LYS A 515 -17.67 -9.20 -1.52
N PHE A 516 -16.35 -9.11 -1.38
CA PHE A 516 -15.53 -10.27 -1.00
C PHE A 516 -15.97 -10.89 0.34
N ASP A 517 -16.33 -10.07 1.33
CA ASP A 517 -16.85 -10.53 2.63
C ASP A 517 -18.11 -11.40 2.52
N MET A 518 -18.91 -11.23 1.47
CA MET A 518 -20.13 -12.00 1.25
C MET A 518 -19.84 -13.36 0.60
N ILE A 519 -18.77 -13.48 -0.19
CA ILE A 519 -18.45 -14.71 -0.92
C ILE A 519 -17.48 -15.63 -0.17
N VAL A 520 -16.66 -15.09 0.74
CA VAL A 520 -15.73 -15.90 1.55
C VAL A 520 -16.45 -17.05 2.28
N PRO A 521 -17.57 -16.83 3.01
CA PRO A 521 -18.29 -17.92 3.67
C PRO A 521 -18.93 -18.93 2.70
N ILE A 522 -19.20 -18.52 1.47
CA ILE A 522 -19.73 -19.42 0.43
C ILE A 522 -18.62 -20.36 -0.04
N LEU A 523 -17.43 -19.83 -0.28
CA LEU A 523 -16.25 -20.59 -0.69
C LEU A 523 -15.77 -21.55 0.41
N GLU A 524 -15.82 -21.14 1.68
CA GLU A 524 -15.52 -22.03 2.82
C GLU A 524 -16.43 -23.26 2.82
N LYS A 525 -17.75 -23.07 2.67
CA LYS A 525 -18.72 -24.17 2.57
C LYS A 525 -18.53 -25.05 1.33
N MET A 526 -17.87 -24.55 0.29
CA MET A 526 -17.56 -25.32 -0.91
C MET A 526 -16.24 -26.10 -0.75
N GLN A 527 -15.36 -25.68 0.16
CA GLN A 527 -14.13 -26.39 0.48
C GLN A 527 -14.38 -27.60 1.39
N ASP A 528 -15.37 -27.50 2.29
CA ASP A 528 -15.76 -28.57 3.21
C ASP A 528 -16.56 -29.72 2.54
N LYS A 529 -16.91 -29.58 1.26
CA LYS A 529 -17.69 -30.53 0.47
C LYS A 529 -16.84 -31.15 -0.62
#